data_AF-A0A317V3E0-F1
#
_entry.id   AF-A0A317V3E0-F1
#
_cell.length_a   1.000
_cell.length_b   1.000
_cell.length_c   1.000
_cell.angle_alpha   90.00
_cell.angle_beta   90.00
_cell.angle_gamma   90.00
#
_symmetry.space_group_name_H-M   'P 1'
#
loop_
_entity.id
_entity.type
_entity.pdbx_description
1 polymer ?
#
loop_
_entity_poly.entity_id
_entity_poly.type
_entity_poly.pdbx_seq_one_letter_code
_entity_poly.pdbx_strand_id
1 'polypeptide(L)'
;MSLEKQPSLTDEEVHDTPSSTPFEPSRDHKVKWYRSTTYNALVLGLCNFLAPGIWTAMNSLGGGGSESPYLVDAANALTFGLMVFSCFFGSVVVRLVGIKWTLILGTIGYAPYAAGLYTHNRFGTDWLVLFGAAVCGLSAGIFWMAESAIALSYPEPENQGRFLGLWLSFRVGGQILGGAINLGLNVHRNTAGSVSYAVFGVFIALQALGPVAGLLLTEPGKVMRRDGMQVKLRIAHSAWYEVKAMTRLFLRKEFLCIVPLIAQATYTEAVMFTYLDLWFSVRVRALGSFLSGVLALVCGNVLGAFLDSTKRFGLKTRSRGAFFVVLGLQGGWWVWATVVTTQYTNEGRSGIDWVDEGFAKGFVLYLVWVAGFQLNYMFLYFVVGNLAADEEEVVRISALLRGMESAVQAVSYGLSSVGIMASVGGTYLNFGLWGISLLPAWLVIRQFGVSLEDRKVARDYGRD
;
A
#
# COMPACT_ATOMS: atom_id res chain seq x y z
N MET A 1 -86.65 -6.43 6.42
CA MET A 1 -85.81 -7.15 7.40
C MET A 1 -84.60 -7.65 6.65
N SER A 2 -83.58 -6.79 6.56
CA SER A 2 -82.38 -6.94 5.74
C SER A 2 -81.18 -7.16 6.64
N LEU A 3 -80.44 -8.24 6.39
CA LEU A 3 -79.15 -8.51 7.04
C LEU A 3 -78.00 -8.19 6.07
N GLU A 4 -77.26 -7.15 6.45
CA GLU A 4 -75.81 -7.18 6.69
C GLU A 4 -74.84 -7.40 5.51
N LYS A 5 -74.20 -6.29 5.10
CA LYS A 5 -72.81 -6.28 4.60
C LYS A 5 -72.19 -4.88 4.78
N GLN A 6 -71.11 -4.81 5.57
CA GLN A 6 -70.08 -3.77 5.56
C GLN A 6 -68.82 -4.36 4.88
N PRO A 7 -67.86 -3.58 4.31
CA PRO A 7 -67.33 -2.33 4.88
C PRO A 7 -67.15 -1.15 3.91
N SER A 8 -67.03 0.04 4.50
CA SER A 8 -66.65 1.32 3.89
C SER A 8 -65.46 1.93 4.62
N LEU A 9 -64.77 2.86 3.95
CA LEU A 9 -63.71 3.81 4.36
C LEU A 9 -62.31 3.40 3.82
N THR A 10 -61.91 3.79 2.60
CA THR A 10 -61.38 5.09 2.10
C THR A 10 -60.12 5.58 2.80
N ASP A 11 -59.01 5.46 2.06
CA ASP A 11 -57.88 6.40 1.88
C ASP A 11 -57.46 7.27 3.08
N GLU A 12 -56.39 6.85 3.76
CA GLU A 12 -55.48 7.75 4.47
C GLU A 12 -54.16 7.83 3.69
N GLU A 13 -53.92 9.00 3.10
CA GLU A 13 -52.66 9.43 2.51
C GLU A 13 -51.55 9.39 3.57
N VAL A 14 -50.62 8.45 3.42
CA VAL A 14 -49.34 8.49 4.15
C VAL A 14 -48.49 9.57 3.52
N HIS A 15 -48.53 10.77 4.10
CA HIS A 15 -47.53 11.80 3.83
C HIS A 15 -46.14 11.30 4.29
N ASP A 16 -45.33 10.86 3.32
CA ASP A 16 -43.89 10.73 3.46
C ASP A 16 -43.28 12.12 3.69
N THR A 17 -43.14 12.50 4.96
CA THR A 17 -42.32 13.66 5.34
C THR A 17 -40.86 13.18 5.41
N PRO A 18 -39.93 13.70 4.59
CA PRO A 18 -38.52 13.45 4.80
C PRO A 18 -38.12 14.16 6.09
N SER A 19 -37.83 13.41 7.14
CA SER A 19 -37.22 13.95 8.37
C SER A 19 -35.77 14.35 8.06
N SER A 20 -35.61 15.48 7.39
CA SER A 20 -34.37 16.24 7.38
C SER A 20 -34.18 16.79 8.79
N THR A 21 -33.57 15.97 9.66
CA THR A 21 -33.01 16.50 10.90
C THR A 21 -31.92 17.50 10.50
N PRO A 22 -32.02 18.77 10.90
CA PRO A 22 -30.97 19.73 10.62
C PRO A 22 -29.66 19.21 11.22
N PHE A 23 -28.57 19.29 10.46
CA PHE A 23 -27.22 19.01 10.94
C PHE A 23 -26.93 19.98 12.09
N GLU A 24 -27.17 19.56 13.35
CA GLU A 24 -26.79 20.35 14.52
C GLU A 24 -25.26 20.52 14.48
N PRO A 25 -24.73 21.75 14.66
CA PRO A 25 -23.29 21.94 14.75
C PRO A 25 -22.75 21.05 15.89
N SER A 26 -21.76 20.21 15.56
CA SER A 26 -21.26 19.16 16.45
C SER A 26 -20.98 19.74 17.85
N ARG A 27 -21.76 19.29 18.84
CA ARG A 27 -21.42 19.55 20.24
C ARG A 27 -20.10 18.84 20.49
N ASP A 28 -19.02 19.56 20.74
CA ASP A 28 -17.71 18.96 21.02
C ASP A 28 -17.79 18.16 22.34
N HIS A 29 -18.05 16.86 22.23
CA HIS A 29 -18.19 15.97 23.37
C HIS A 29 -16.81 15.75 24.00
N LYS A 30 -16.72 15.89 25.34
CA LYS A 30 -15.47 15.59 26.07
C LYS A 30 -15.10 14.12 25.89
N VAL A 31 -14.04 13.86 25.11
CA VAL A 31 -13.49 12.53 24.87
C VAL A 31 -12.34 12.23 25.84
N LYS A 32 -12.24 10.98 26.32
CA LYS A 32 -11.05 10.52 27.05
C LYS A 32 -9.90 10.37 26.06
N TRP A 33 -8.72 10.90 26.38
CA TRP A 33 -7.55 10.87 25.48
C TRP A 33 -7.26 9.46 24.92
N TYR A 34 -7.14 8.45 25.79
CA TYR A 34 -6.86 7.06 25.41
C TYR A 34 -8.00 6.34 24.66
N ARG A 35 -9.14 7.00 24.45
CA ARG A 35 -10.27 6.50 23.64
C ARG A 35 -10.59 7.39 22.46
N SER A 36 -9.85 8.49 22.30
CA SER A 36 -10.05 9.46 21.22
C SER A 36 -9.66 8.89 19.87
N THR A 37 -10.18 9.48 18.80
CA THR A 37 -9.81 9.14 17.42
C THR A 37 -8.32 9.40 17.17
N THR A 38 -7.77 10.50 17.67
CA THR A 38 -6.33 10.83 17.54
C THR A 38 -5.42 9.81 18.23
N TYR A 39 -5.76 9.35 19.45
CA TYR A 39 -4.98 8.31 20.12
C TYR A 39 -4.96 7.00 19.33
N ASN A 40 -6.12 6.59 18.81
CA ASN A 40 -6.18 5.38 17.99
C ASN A 40 -5.45 5.55 16.65
N ALA A 41 -5.41 6.77 16.07
CA ALA A 41 -4.57 7.07 14.92
C ALA A 41 -3.08 6.86 15.22
N LEU A 42 -2.61 7.33 16.38
CA LEU A 42 -1.23 7.14 16.83
C LEU A 42 -0.90 5.65 17.03
N VAL A 43 -1.80 4.89 17.65
CA VAL A 43 -1.60 3.44 17.86
C VAL A 43 -1.59 2.70 16.52
N LEU A 44 -2.50 3.02 15.60
CA LEU A 44 -2.52 2.41 14.27
C LEU A 44 -1.25 2.77 13.47
N GLY A 45 -0.81 4.02 13.55
CA GLY A 45 0.45 4.48 13.00
C GLY A 45 1.65 3.74 13.59
N LEU A 46 1.69 3.54 14.91
CA LEU A 46 2.74 2.77 15.59
C LEU A 46 2.78 1.31 15.11
N CYS A 47 1.62 0.66 14.97
CA CYS A 47 1.56 -0.70 14.42
C CYS A 47 2.11 -0.75 12.99
N ASN A 48 1.78 0.24 12.16
CA ASN A 48 2.31 0.39 10.81
C ASN A 48 3.81 0.59 10.77
N PHE A 49 4.30 1.46 11.65
CA PHE A 49 5.72 1.71 11.79
C PHE A 49 6.46 0.41 12.15
N LEU A 50 6.01 -0.31 13.18
CA LEU A 50 6.69 -1.49 13.72
C LEU A 50 6.62 -2.71 12.80
N ALA A 51 5.54 -2.88 12.05
CA ALA A 51 5.35 -4.03 11.17
C ALA A 51 5.70 -3.71 9.70
N PRO A 52 4.76 -3.23 8.84
CA PRO A 52 5.06 -3.02 7.43
C PRO A 52 6.15 -1.97 7.18
N GLY A 53 6.28 -0.93 8.02
CA GLY A 53 7.31 0.10 7.90
C GLY A 53 8.74 -0.47 8.03
N ILE A 54 8.99 -1.26 9.08
CA ILE A 54 10.27 -1.96 9.24
C ILE A 54 10.48 -3.01 8.14
N TRP A 55 9.43 -3.73 7.71
CA TRP A 55 9.53 -4.66 6.59
C TRP A 55 9.93 -3.98 5.27
N THR A 56 9.38 -2.80 4.99
CA THR A 56 9.78 -2.00 3.82
C THR A 56 11.22 -1.52 3.96
N ALA A 57 11.63 -1.09 5.15
CA ALA A 57 13.02 -0.71 5.40
C ALA A 57 13.99 -1.87 5.13
N MET A 58 13.63 -3.08 5.57
CA MET A 58 14.39 -4.31 5.34
C MET A 58 14.53 -4.65 3.85
N ASN A 59 13.46 -4.57 3.09
CA ASN A 59 13.51 -4.85 1.65
C ASN A 59 14.29 -3.77 0.88
N SER A 60 14.22 -2.52 1.35
CA SER A 60 14.98 -1.40 0.79
C SER A 60 16.50 -1.56 0.97
N LEU A 61 16.97 -2.51 1.78
CA LEU A 61 18.39 -2.84 1.94
C LEU A 61 19.01 -3.51 0.71
N GLY A 62 18.18 -3.97 -0.25
CA GLY A 62 18.59 -4.87 -1.33
C GLY A 62 18.66 -6.32 -0.83
N GLY A 63 17.90 -7.23 -1.46
CA GLY A 63 17.89 -8.65 -1.09
C GLY A 63 17.60 -8.92 0.39
N GLY A 64 16.80 -8.07 1.07
CA GLY A 64 16.55 -8.17 2.51
C GLY A 64 17.78 -7.97 3.41
N GLY A 65 18.86 -7.40 2.86
CA GLY A 65 20.16 -7.27 3.51
C GLY A 65 21.04 -8.52 3.38
N SER A 66 20.65 -9.48 2.54
CA SER A 66 21.44 -10.67 2.25
C SER A 66 22.55 -10.40 1.24
N GLU A 67 23.43 -11.39 1.04
CA GLU A 67 24.47 -11.36 0.00
C GLU A 67 23.92 -11.56 -1.40
N SER A 68 22.81 -12.30 -1.52
CA SER A 68 22.17 -12.63 -2.80
C SER A 68 20.66 -12.44 -2.69
N PRO A 69 20.00 -11.89 -3.74
CA PRO A 69 18.58 -11.53 -3.66
C PRO A 69 17.66 -12.75 -3.81
N TYR A 70 18.12 -13.84 -4.44
CA TYR A 70 17.22 -14.87 -4.98
C TYR A 70 16.35 -15.59 -3.94
N LEU A 71 16.94 -15.96 -2.79
CA LEU A 71 16.17 -16.59 -1.72
C LEU A 71 15.15 -15.61 -1.12
N VAL A 72 15.54 -14.35 -0.96
CA VAL A 72 14.68 -13.31 -0.41
C VAL A 72 13.56 -12.95 -1.37
N ASP A 73 13.84 -12.90 -2.66
CA ASP A 73 12.85 -12.73 -3.71
C ASP A 73 11.88 -13.91 -3.76
N ALA A 74 12.36 -15.16 -3.66
CA ALA A 74 11.48 -16.33 -3.55
C ALA A 74 10.61 -16.27 -2.29
N ALA A 75 11.17 -15.82 -1.17
CA ALA A 75 10.44 -15.62 0.07
C ALA A 75 9.38 -14.51 -0.04
N ASN A 76 9.72 -13.38 -0.66
CA ASN A 76 8.77 -12.29 -0.91
C ASN A 76 7.66 -12.73 -1.88
N ALA A 77 7.98 -13.50 -2.91
CA ALA A 77 7.00 -14.09 -3.81
C ALA A 77 5.98 -14.93 -3.05
N LEU A 78 6.45 -15.76 -2.11
CA LEU A 78 5.61 -16.54 -1.21
C LEU A 78 4.76 -15.65 -0.29
N THR A 79 5.35 -14.62 0.32
CA THR A 79 4.65 -13.65 1.16
C THR A 79 3.49 -13.00 0.40
N PHE A 80 3.75 -12.42 -0.77
CA PHE A 80 2.73 -11.74 -1.56
C PHE A 80 1.70 -12.72 -2.15
N GLY A 81 2.12 -13.93 -2.55
CA GLY A 81 1.21 -14.97 -3.02
C GLY A 81 0.20 -15.39 -1.95
N LEU A 82 0.64 -15.57 -0.70
CA LEU A 82 -0.25 -15.86 0.43
C LEU A 82 -1.07 -14.63 0.85
N MET A 83 -0.51 -13.42 0.67
CA MET A 83 -1.21 -12.18 0.96
C MET A 83 -2.46 -11.99 0.10
N VAL A 84 -2.45 -12.45 -1.16
CA VAL A 84 -3.66 -12.45 -2.03
C VAL A 84 -4.84 -13.16 -1.34
N PHE A 85 -4.58 -14.34 -0.75
CA PHE A 85 -5.61 -15.10 -0.05
C PHE A 85 -6.00 -14.47 1.28
N SER A 86 -5.03 -14.02 2.08
CA SER A 86 -5.32 -13.44 3.40
C SER A 86 -6.05 -12.10 3.28
N CYS A 87 -5.79 -11.29 2.25
CA CYS A 87 -6.61 -10.12 1.91
C CYS A 87 -8.05 -10.52 1.54
N PHE A 88 -8.22 -11.54 0.69
CA PHE A 88 -9.54 -11.99 0.26
C PHE A 88 -10.41 -12.51 1.42
N PHE A 89 -9.81 -13.25 2.36
CA PHE A 89 -10.51 -13.81 3.52
C PHE A 89 -10.47 -12.94 4.78
N GLY A 90 -9.83 -11.76 4.74
CA GLY A 90 -9.64 -10.92 5.92
C GLY A 90 -10.95 -10.49 6.60
N SER A 91 -12.02 -10.29 5.83
CA SER A 91 -13.36 -9.97 6.34
C SER A 91 -13.96 -11.11 7.19
N VAL A 92 -13.67 -12.36 6.83
CA VAL A 92 -14.08 -13.54 7.62
C VAL A 92 -13.33 -13.56 8.95
N VAL A 93 -12.04 -13.25 8.95
CA VAL A 93 -11.22 -13.17 10.18
C VAL A 93 -11.76 -12.10 11.13
N VAL A 94 -12.04 -10.89 10.62
CA VAL A 94 -12.63 -9.80 11.43
C VAL A 94 -13.95 -10.21 12.06
N ARG A 95 -14.81 -10.92 11.31
CA ARG A 95 -16.09 -11.41 11.83
C ARG A 95 -15.91 -12.40 12.99
N LEU A 96 -14.88 -13.26 12.95
CA LEU A 96 -14.66 -14.30 13.94
C LEU A 96 -13.99 -13.77 15.22
N VAL A 97 -12.94 -12.95 15.10
CA VAL A 97 -12.12 -12.53 16.27
C VAL A 97 -12.26 -11.06 16.64
N GLY A 98 -12.90 -10.25 15.79
CA GLY A 98 -13.04 -8.81 15.98
C GLY A 98 -11.81 -8.01 15.56
N ILE A 99 -12.05 -6.76 15.14
CA ILE A 99 -11.04 -5.93 14.43
C ILE A 99 -9.75 -5.68 15.22
N LYS A 100 -9.84 -5.54 16.55
CA LYS A 100 -8.67 -5.31 17.41
C LYS A 100 -7.72 -6.51 17.36
N TRP A 101 -8.26 -7.72 17.52
CA TRP A 101 -7.47 -8.95 17.48
C TRP A 101 -7.01 -9.26 16.07
N THR A 102 -7.80 -8.93 15.06
CA THR A 102 -7.37 -8.99 13.65
C THR A 102 -6.12 -8.13 13.41
N LEU A 103 -6.08 -6.88 13.91
CA LEU A 103 -4.90 -6.03 13.80
C LEU A 103 -3.68 -6.67 14.50
N ILE A 104 -3.86 -7.16 15.73
CA ILE A 104 -2.78 -7.80 16.49
C ILE A 104 -2.24 -9.02 15.74
N LEU A 105 -3.10 -9.94 15.31
CA LEU A 105 -2.72 -11.12 14.52
C LEU A 105 -1.99 -10.72 13.24
N GLY A 106 -2.40 -9.61 12.63
CA GLY A 106 -1.77 -9.07 11.44
C GLY A 106 -0.32 -8.60 11.65
N THR A 107 0.07 -8.25 12.87
CA THR A 107 1.46 -7.82 13.16
C THR A 107 2.43 -8.96 13.49
N ILE A 108 1.94 -10.17 13.78
CA ILE A 108 2.76 -11.26 14.34
C ILE A 108 3.76 -11.82 13.32
N GLY A 109 3.40 -11.89 12.04
CA GLY A 109 4.22 -12.61 11.05
C GLY A 109 5.46 -11.87 10.56
N TYR A 110 5.60 -10.58 10.88
CA TYR A 110 6.75 -9.78 10.46
C TYR A 110 8.04 -10.17 11.18
N ALA A 111 7.99 -10.35 12.52
CA ALA A 111 9.19 -10.69 13.30
C ALA A 111 9.81 -12.06 12.94
N PRO A 112 9.02 -13.14 12.72
CA PRO A 112 9.56 -14.41 12.21
C PRO A 112 10.26 -14.29 10.85
N TYR A 113 9.77 -13.45 9.94
CA TYR A 113 10.43 -13.20 8.66
C TYR A 113 11.79 -12.51 8.85
N ALA A 114 11.87 -11.48 9.70
CA ALA A 114 13.15 -10.85 10.02
C ALA A 114 14.13 -11.80 10.74
N ALA A 115 13.62 -12.65 11.63
CA ALA A 115 14.42 -13.70 12.26
C ALA A 115 14.96 -14.71 11.23
N GLY A 116 14.15 -15.09 10.24
CA GLY A 116 14.58 -15.92 9.12
C GLY A 116 15.75 -15.30 8.37
N LEU A 117 15.63 -14.04 7.96
CA LEU A 117 16.71 -13.32 7.26
C LEU A 117 17.99 -13.21 8.11
N TYR A 118 17.85 -12.98 9.42
CA TYR A 118 18.99 -13.00 10.34
C TYR A 118 19.68 -14.37 10.36
N THR A 119 18.92 -15.46 10.54
CA THR A 119 19.50 -16.81 10.63
C THR A 119 20.10 -17.27 9.32
N HIS A 120 19.53 -16.87 8.18
CA HIS A 120 20.13 -17.11 6.87
C HIS A 120 21.49 -16.40 6.77
N ASN A 121 21.54 -15.10 7.07
CA ASN A 121 22.77 -14.32 6.97
C ASN A 121 23.86 -14.70 7.99
N ARG A 122 23.46 -15.23 9.16
CA ARG A 122 24.40 -15.58 10.23
C ARG A 122 24.85 -17.04 10.20
N PHE A 123 23.95 -17.95 9.83
CA PHE A 123 24.11 -19.39 9.97
C PHE A 123 23.82 -20.18 8.67
N GLY A 124 23.40 -19.52 7.58
CA GLY A 124 23.05 -20.19 6.32
C GLY A 124 21.76 -21.02 6.37
N THR A 125 20.82 -20.68 7.27
CA THR A 125 19.57 -21.43 7.45
C THR A 125 18.43 -20.85 6.59
N ASP A 126 18.00 -21.60 5.57
CA ASP A 126 17.02 -21.10 4.58
C ASP A 126 15.56 -21.36 4.97
N TRP A 127 15.27 -22.48 5.65
CA TRP A 127 13.88 -22.89 5.91
C TRP A 127 13.11 -21.84 6.74
N LEU A 128 13.79 -21.15 7.67
CA LEU A 128 13.15 -20.15 8.52
C LEU A 128 12.79 -18.88 7.73
N VAL A 129 13.52 -18.56 6.66
CA VAL A 129 13.16 -17.47 5.74
C VAL A 129 11.83 -17.77 5.07
N LEU A 130 11.67 -18.99 4.52
CA LEU A 130 10.44 -19.40 3.83
C LEU A 130 9.26 -19.55 4.79
N PHE A 131 9.49 -20.14 5.97
CA PHE A 131 8.46 -20.24 7.01
C PHE A 131 8.04 -18.85 7.49
N GLY A 132 9.01 -17.98 7.80
CA GLY A 132 8.76 -16.61 8.21
C GLY A 132 8.00 -15.83 7.14
N ALA A 133 8.36 -15.98 5.87
CA ALA A 133 7.67 -15.37 4.74
C ALA A 133 6.22 -15.84 4.60
N ALA A 134 5.95 -17.13 4.84
CA ALA A 134 4.60 -17.67 4.79
C ALA A 134 3.71 -17.07 5.89
N VAL A 135 4.21 -17.07 7.13
CA VAL A 135 3.49 -16.46 8.26
C VAL A 135 3.33 -14.95 8.06
N CYS A 136 4.36 -14.27 7.54
CA CYS A 136 4.31 -12.86 7.17
C CYS A 136 3.20 -12.58 6.17
N GLY A 137 3.12 -13.32 5.05
CA GLY A 137 2.10 -13.11 4.02
C GLY A 137 0.67 -13.30 4.53
N LEU A 138 0.44 -14.36 5.32
CA LEU A 138 -0.84 -14.60 5.97
C LEU A 138 -1.22 -13.47 6.93
N SER A 139 -0.27 -13.02 7.76
CA SER A 139 -0.50 -11.92 8.71
C SER A 139 -0.68 -10.57 8.02
N ALA A 140 0.11 -10.26 6.98
CA ALA A 140 0.13 -8.98 6.32
C ALA A 140 -1.21 -8.68 5.65
N GLY A 141 -1.80 -9.62 4.92
CA GLY A 141 -3.09 -9.36 4.27
C GLY A 141 -4.22 -9.14 5.27
N ILE A 142 -4.17 -9.81 6.44
CA ILE A 142 -5.07 -9.56 7.57
C ILE A 142 -4.82 -8.16 8.17
N PHE A 143 -3.55 -7.76 8.32
CA PHE A 143 -3.15 -6.45 8.82
C PHE A 143 -3.70 -5.32 7.95
N TRP A 144 -3.42 -5.34 6.64
CA TRP A 144 -3.84 -4.29 5.70
C TRP A 144 -5.36 -4.13 5.65
N MET A 145 -6.10 -5.25 5.76
CA MET A 145 -7.55 -5.24 5.88
C MET A 145 -8.01 -4.58 7.19
N ALA A 146 -7.44 -4.98 8.33
CA ALA A 146 -7.80 -4.43 9.62
C ALA A 146 -7.49 -2.93 9.72
N GLU A 147 -6.32 -2.55 9.23
CA GLU A 147 -5.87 -1.17 9.13
C GLU A 147 -6.83 -0.33 8.30
N SER A 148 -7.15 -0.75 7.09
CA SER A 148 -8.05 0.00 6.20
C SER A 148 -9.42 0.24 6.86
N ALA A 149 -9.95 -0.79 7.53
CA ALA A 149 -11.22 -0.69 8.24
C ALA A 149 -11.15 0.27 9.44
N ILE A 150 -10.07 0.23 10.23
CA ILE A 150 -9.88 1.17 11.35
C ILE A 150 -9.70 2.60 10.84
N ALA A 151 -8.88 2.79 9.80
CA ALA A 151 -8.57 4.10 9.25
C ALA A 151 -9.79 4.82 8.67
N LEU A 152 -10.71 4.07 8.08
CA LEU A 152 -11.96 4.60 7.53
C LEU A 152 -13.05 4.77 8.59
N SER A 153 -13.16 3.84 9.53
CA SER A 153 -14.29 3.82 10.46
C SER A 153 -14.03 4.46 11.82
N TYR A 154 -12.81 4.75 12.24
CA TYR A 154 -12.57 5.41 13.53
C TYR A 154 -12.78 6.93 13.50
N PRO A 155 -12.23 7.69 12.53
CA PRO A 155 -12.33 9.14 12.57
C PRO A 155 -13.76 9.64 12.32
N GLU A 156 -14.02 10.84 12.82
CA GLU A 156 -15.16 11.66 12.42
C GLU A 156 -14.98 12.12 10.96
N PRO A 157 -16.06 12.28 10.16
CA PRO A 157 -15.96 12.72 8.75
C PRO A 157 -15.13 14.00 8.58
N GLU A 158 -15.31 14.97 9.47
CA GLU A 158 -14.59 16.25 9.49
C GLU A 158 -13.08 16.13 9.84
N ASN A 159 -12.68 15.02 10.46
CA ASN A 159 -11.32 14.80 10.98
C ASN A 159 -10.57 13.68 10.25
N GLN A 160 -11.19 13.05 9.26
CA GLN A 160 -10.65 11.92 8.51
C GLN A 160 -9.31 12.25 7.85
N GLY A 161 -9.17 13.45 7.26
CA GLY A 161 -7.92 13.89 6.65
C GLY A 161 -6.75 14.01 7.63
N ARG A 162 -6.99 14.53 8.85
CA ARG A 162 -5.95 14.65 9.89
C ARG A 162 -5.55 13.29 10.46
N PHE A 163 -6.54 12.42 10.66
CA PHE A 163 -6.30 11.04 11.08
C PHE A 163 -5.40 10.32 10.07
N LEU A 164 -5.75 10.38 8.79
CA LEU A 164 -5.00 9.74 7.70
C LEU A 164 -3.60 10.36 7.54
N GLY A 165 -3.47 11.68 7.59
CA GLY A 165 -2.16 12.34 7.49
C GLY A 165 -1.19 11.93 8.61
N LEU A 166 -1.68 11.87 9.84
CA LEU A 166 -0.88 11.42 10.99
C LEU A 166 -0.50 9.94 10.85
N TRP A 167 -1.44 9.08 10.49
CA TRP A 167 -1.19 7.66 10.22
C TRP A 167 -0.11 7.44 9.14
N LEU A 168 -0.24 8.11 7.99
CA LEU A 168 0.68 7.96 6.86
C LEU A 168 2.12 8.37 7.23
N SER A 169 2.26 9.37 8.10
CA SER A 169 3.56 9.86 8.57
C SER A 169 4.35 8.77 9.32
N PHE A 170 3.67 7.93 10.11
CA PHE A 170 4.34 6.82 10.82
C PHE A 170 4.81 5.73 9.87
N ARG A 171 4.03 5.41 8.83
CA ARG A 171 4.43 4.41 7.83
C ARG A 171 5.71 4.83 7.11
N VAL A 172 5.75 6.07 6.62
CA VAL A 172 6.95 6.61 5.94
C VAL A 172 8.11 6.77 6.93
N GLY A 173 7.83 7.16 8.18
CA GLY A 173 8.82 7.26 9.24
C GLY A 173 9.55 5.94 9.51
N GLY A 174 8.88 4.79 9.38
CA GLY A 174 9.49 3.46 9.54
C GLY A 174 10.57 3.19 8.50
N GLN A 175 10.27 3.50 7.22
CA GLN A 175 11.23 3.35 6.12
C GLN A 175 12.45 4.27 6.31
N ILE A 176 12.21 5.55 6.64
CA ILE A 176 13.28 6.55 6.83
C ILE A 176 14.18 6.15 8.01
N LEU A 177 13.59 5.77 9.15
CA LEU A 177 14.37 5.37 10.32
C LEU A 177 15.18 4.10 10.05
N GLY A 178 14.56 3.09 9.43
CA GLY A 178 15.28 1.85 9.12
C GLY A 178 16.42 2.07 8.11
N GLY A 179 16.22 2.95 7.12
CA GLY A 179 17.29 3.39 6.22
C GLY A 179 18.42 4.12 6.95
N ALA A 180 18.07 5.02 7.89
CA ALA A 180 19.05 5.76 8.69
C ALA A 180 19.88 4.85 9.62
N ILE A 181 19.22 3.90 10.30
CA ILE A 181 19.90 2.89 11.15
C ILE A 181 20.86 2.07 10.30
N ASN A 182 20.40 1.61 9.14
CA ASN A 182 21.24 0.81 8.26
C ASN A 182 22.46 1.57 7.75
N LEU A 183 22.27 2.82 7.32
CA LEU A 183 23.36 3.68 6.87
C LEU A 183 24.38 3.92 7.97
N GLY A 184 23.94 4.27 9.19
CA GLY A 184 24.83 4.50 10.32
C GLY A 184 25.67 3.27 10.68
N LEU A 185 25.09 2.07 10.61
CA LEU A 185 25.77 0.83 10.96
C LEU A 185 26.66 0.26 9.85
N ASN A 186 26.49 0.68 8.59
CA ASN A 186 27.21 0.10 7.44
C ASN A 186 28.05 1.12 6.66
N VAL A 187 28.16 2.37 7.09
CA VAL A 187 28.90 3.44 6.37
C VAL A 187 30.35 3.07 6.05
N HIS A 188 31.00 2.26 6.88
CA HIS A 188 32.39 1.83 6.71
C HIS A 188 32.57 0.52 5.93
N ARG A 189 31.49 -0.15 5.47
CA ARG A 189 31.55 -1.43 4.73
C ARG A 189 31.46 -1.18 3.23
N ASN A 190 32.61 -1.14 2.56
CA ASN A 190 32.76 -0.86 1.13
C ASN A 190 32.82 -2.11 0.23
N THR A 191 32.32 -3.25 0.71
CA THR A 191 32.32 -4.51 -0.05
C THR A 191 30.90 -4.95 -0.40
N ALA A 192 30.77 -5.85 -1.36
CA ALA A 192 29.57 -6.67 -1.52
C ALA A 192 29.37 -7.59 -0.30
N GLY A 193 28.17 -8.15 -0.13
CA GLY A 193 27.84 -9.08 0.94
C GLY A 193 26.66 -8.64 1.80
N SER A 194 26.45 -9.30 2.94
CA SER A 194 25.32 -9.02 3.81
C SER A 194 25.49 -7.76 4.67
N VAL A 195 24.35 -7.18 5.03
CA VAL A 195 24.21 -6.07 5.97
C VAL A 195 24.57 -6.55 7.39
N SER A 196 25.07 -5.63 8.23
CA SER A 196 25.40 -5.93 9.63
C SER A 196 24.28 -6.65 10.40
N TYR A 197 24.64 -7.71 11.12
CA TYR A 197 23.74 -8.48 11.99
C TYR A 197 23.03 -7.64 13.05
N ALA A 198 23.64 -6.54 13.48
CA ALA A 198 23.04 -5.60 14.43
C ALA A 198 21.75 -4.96 13.87
N VAL A 199 21.69 -4.72 12.55
CA VAL A 199 20.51 -4.16 11.87
C VAL A 199 19.33 -5.12 12.00
N PHE A 200 19.54 -6.41 11.74
CA PHE A 200 18.50 -7.43 11.90
C PHE A 200 18.03 -7.56 13.36
N GLY A 201 18.95 -7.52 14.33
CA GLY A 201 18.58 -7.56 15.76
C GLY A 201 17.64 -6.42 16.15
N VAL A 202 17.92 -5.20 15.67
CA VAL A 202 17.03 -4.04 15.88
C VAL A 202 15.68 -4.24 15.22
N PHE A 203 15.64 -4.72 13.97
CA PHE A 203 14.39 -4.93 13.25
C PHE A 203 13.50 -6.00 13.88
N ILE A 204 14.09 -7.12 14.33
CA ILE A 204 13.37 -8.18 15.04
C ILE A 204 12.77 -7.63 16.34
N ALA A 205 13.56 -6.88 17.12
CA ALA A 205 13.09 -6.28 18.37
C ALA A 205 11.92 -5.32 18.15
N LEU A 206 12.01 -4.45 17.14
CA LEU A 206 10.93 -3.52 16.78
C LEU A 206 9.67 -4.26 16.32
N GLN A 207 9.80 -5.23 15.42
CA GLN A 207 8.65 -6.00 14.92
C GLN A 207 7.99 -6.84 16.02
N ALA A 208 8.76 -7.37 16.97
CA ALA A 208 8.22 -8.11 18.12
C ALA A 208 7.36 -7.24 19.05
N LEU A 209 7.54 -5.91 19.03
CA LEU A 209 6.68 -4.97 19.75
C LEU A 209 5.36 -4.68 19.02
N GLY A 210 5.22 -5.04 17.74
CA GLY A 210 4.02 -4.81 16.94
C GLY A 210 2.73 -5.33 17.60
N PRO A 211 2.67 -6.60 18.03
CA PRO A 211 1.50 -7.15 18.72
C PRO A 211 1.17 -6.42 20.02
N VAL A 212 2.20 -5.98 20.76
CA VAL A 212 2.05 -5.23 22.02
C VAL A 212 1.47 -3.84 21.74
N ALA A 213 1.93 -3.16 20.68
CA ALA A 213 1.33 -1.91 20.24
C ALA A 213 -0.15 -2.08 19.86
N GLY A 214 -0.51 -3.18 19.19
CA GLY A 214 -1.91 -3.49 18.87
C GLY A 214 -2.82 -3.65 20.10
N LEU A 215 -2.29 -4.08 21.25
CA LEU A 215 -3.06 -4.15 22.51
C LEU A 215 -3.52 -2.79 23.01
N LEU A 216 -2.79 -1.72 22.66
CA LEU A 216 -3.12 -0.34 23.01
C LEU A 216 -4.31 0.20 22.23
N LEU A 217 -4.73 -0.49 21.15
CA LEU A 217 -5.86 -0.07 20.33
C LEU A 217 -7.16 -0.18 21.14
N THR A 218 -7.97 0.88 21.07
CA THR A 218 -9.31 0.88 21.65
C THR A 218 -10.24 0.04 20.78
N GLU A 219 -11.02 -0.86 21.37
CA GLU A 219 -12.06 -1.60 20.65
C GLU A 219 -13.10 -0.62 20.07
N PRO A 220 -13.67 -0.89 18.88
CA PRO A 220 -14.57 0.04 18.19
C PRO A 220 -15.70 0.60 19.06
N GLY A 221 -16.40 -0.26 19.80
CA GLY A 221 -17.53 0.16 20.66
C GLY A 221 -17.11 1.01 21.87
N LYS A 222 -15.82 1.12 22.16
CA LYS A 222 -15.27 1.94 23.26
C LYS A 222 -14.64 3.24 22.76
N VAL A 223 -14.50 3.42 21.44
CA VAL A 223 -13.97 4.65 20.84
C VAL A 223 -14.95 5.79 21.12
N MET A 224 -14.40 6.93 21.55
CA MET A 224 -15.15 8.15 21.83
C MET A 224 -14.79 9.16 20.74
N ARG A 225 -15.77 9.48 19.90
CA ARG A 225 -15.68 10.55 18.92
C ARG A 225 -16.20 11.87 19.50
N ARG A 226 -15.71 12.99 18.97
CA ARG A 226 -16.14 14.34 19.36
C ARG A 226 -17.57 14.64 18.94
N ASP A 227 -18.04 14.01 17.87
CA ASP A 227 -19.43 14.06 17.39
C ASP A 227 -20.42 13.27 18.29
N GLY A 228 -19.94 12.59 19.34
CA GLY A 228 -20.76 11.78 20.24
C GLY A 228 -21.22 10.44 19.66
N MET A 229 -20.93 10.16 18.38
CA MET A 229 -21.34 8.95 17.69
C MET A 229 -20.41 7.78 18.00
N GLN A 230 -20.97 6.57 18.12
CA GLN A 230 -20.18 5.36 18.31
C GLN A 230 -19.68 4.80 16.98
N VAL A 231 -18.43 4.33 16.97
CA VAL A 231 -17.85 3.62 15.83
C VAL A 231 -18.53 2.27 15.67
N LYS A 232 -19.25 2.09 14.54
CA LYS A 232 -19.87 0.83 14.16
C LYS A 232 -19.03 0.11 13.13
N LEU A 233 -18.08 -0.71 13.59
CA LEU A 233 -17.35 -1.67 12.74
C LEU A 233 -18.06 -3.02 12.81
N ARG A 234 -19.08 -3.20 11.96
CA ARG A 234 -19.70 -4.50 11.72
C ARG A 234 -19.78 -4.73 10.22
N ILE A 235 -19.34 -5.90 9.78
CA ILE A 235 -19.55 -6.36 8.40
C ILE A 235 -21.04 -6.73 8.31
N ALA A 236 -21.84 -5.82 7.73
CA ALA A 236 -23.29 -5.93 7.68
C ALA A 236 -23.78 -6.97 6.66
N HIS A 237 -23.00 -7.21 5.60
CA HIS A 237 -23.36 -8.15 4.53
C HIS A 237 -22.84 -9.57 4.76
N SER A 238 -23.49 -10.54 4.11
CA SER A 238 -22.99 -11.92 4.10
C SER A 238 -21.68 -12.01 3.33
N ALA A 239 -20.77 -12.89 3.75
CA ALA A 239 -19.48 -13.07 3.08
C ALA A 239 -19.63 -13.36 1.57
N TRP A 240 -20.68 -14.12 1.21
CA TRP A 240 -20.97 -14.42 -0.19
C TRP A 240 -21.44 -13.22 -1.02
N TYR A 241 -22.18 -12.29 -0.41
CA TYR A 241 -22.56 -11.05 -1.06
C TYR A 241 -21.32 -10.22 -1.42
N GLU A 242 -20.41 -10.05 -0.45
CA GLU A 242 -19.17 -9.29 -0.67
C GLU A 242 -18.30 -9.93 -1.75
N VAL A 243 -18.14 -11.26 -1.74
CA VAL A 243 -17.40 -11.98 -2.81
C VAL A 243 -18.04 -11.73 -4.18
N LYS A 244 -19.37 -11.82 -4.29
CA LYS A 244 -20.07 -11.59 -5.57
C LYS A 244 -19.94 -10.13 -6.03
N ALA A 245 -20.03 -9.18 -5.10
CA ALA A 245 -19.89 -7.75 -5.40
C ALA A 245 -18.46 -7.42 -5.84
N MET A 246 -17.44 -7.93 -5.15
CA MET A 246 -16.03 -7.77 -5.52
C MET A 246 -15.74 -8.41 -6.89
N THR A 247 -16.23 -9.61 -7.17
CA THR A 247 -16.05 -10.25 -8.48
C THR A 247 -16.71 -9.45 -9.61
N ARG A 248 -17.92 -8.92 -9.38
CA ARG A 248 -18.59 -8.07 -10.37
C ARG A 248 -17.79 -6.79 -10.63
N LEU A 249 -17.26 -6.17 -9.57
CA LEU A 249 -16.46 -4.96 -9.66
C LEU A 249 -15.12 -5.22 -10.35
N PHE A 250 -14.49 -6.36 -10.10
CA PHE A 250 -13.27 -6.79 -10.78
C PHE A 250 -13.48 -6.97 -12.28
N LEU A 251 -14.60 -7.58 -12.68
CA LEU A 251 -14.96 -7.81 -14.08
C LEU A 251 -15.49 -6.55 -14.80
N ARG A 252 -15.61 -5.42 -14.09
CA ARG A 252 -16.02 -4.16 -14.70
C ARG A 252 -14.96 -3.70 -15.70
N LYS A 253 -15.41 -3.30 -16.90
CA LYS A 253 -14.53 -2.94 -18.03
C LYS A 253 -13.50 -1.88 -17.64
N GLU A 254 -13.92 -0.87 -16.89
CA GLU A 254 -13.07 0.22 -16.42
C GLU A 254 -11.95 -0.29 -15.51
N PHE A 255 -12.25 -1.23 -14.61
CA PHE A 255 -11.25 -1.81 -13.72
C PHE A 255 -10.29 -2.72 -14.49
N LEU A 256 -10.80 -3.60 -15.36
CA LEU A 256 -9.99 -4.48 -16.20
C LEU A 256 -9.03 -3.70 -17.11
N CYS A 257 -9.44 -2.54 -17.64
CA CYS A 257 -8.57 -1.66 -18.42
C CYS A 257 -7.47 -0.99 -17.57
N ILE A 258 -7.65 -0.86 -16.26
CA ILE A 258 -6.64 -0.33 -15.33
C ILE A 258 -5.71 -1.43 -14.79
N VAL A 259 -6.08 -2.71 -14.85
CA VAL A 259 -5.23 -3.83 -14.39
C VAL A 259 -3.81 -3.80 -14.99
N PRO A 260 -3.60 -3.58 -16.31
CA PRO A 260 -2.25 -3.45 -16.85
C PRO A 260 -1.43 -2.29 -16.25
N LEU A 261 -2.11 -1.19 -15.87
CA LEU A 261 -1.46 -0.05 -15.21
C LEU A 261 -1.06 -0.38 -13.78
N ILE A 262 -1.92 -1.11 -13.04
CA ILE A 262 -1.58 -1.64 -11.71
C ILE A 262 -0.37 -2.57 -11.84
N ALA A 263 -0.39 -3.47 -12.83
CA ALA A 263 0.65 -4.46 -13.01
C ALA A 263 2.02 -3.84 -13.26
N GLN A 264 2.17 -2.93 -14.23
CA GLN A 264 3.49 -2.32 -14.46
C GLN A 264 3.99 -1.52 -13.25
N ALA A 265 3.07 -0.83 -12.55
CA ALA A 265 3.44 -0.01 -11.40
C ALA A 265 4.02 -0.88 -10.26
N THR A 266 3.33 -1.96 -9.89
CA THR A 266 3.77 -2.80 -8.76
C THR A 266 4.84 -3.81 -9.11
N TYR A 267 4.91 -4.25 -10.37
CA TYR A 267 6.00 -5.09 -10.84
C TYR A 267 7.35 -4.40 -10.64
N THR A 268 7.40 -3.07 -10.77
CA THR A 268 8.60 -2.24 -10.58
C THR A 268 9.29 -2.47 -9.23
N GLU A 269 8.54 -2.77 -8.16
CA GLU A 269 9.08 -2.85 -6.80
C GLU A 269 10.22 -3.87 -6.68
N ALA A 270 9.98 -5.12 -7.07
CA ALA A 270 10.99 -6.17 -7.00
C ALA A 270 12.20 -5.85 -7.90
N VAL A 271 11.96 -5.27 -9.08
CA VAL A 271 13.03 -4.87 -10.02
C VAL A 271 13.96 -3.84 -9.37
N MET A 272 13.43 -2.83 -8.68
CA MET A 272 14.23 -1.80 -8.02
C MET A 272 15.07 -2.36 -6.87
N PHE A 273 14.47 -3.20 -6.01
CA PHE A 273 15.19 -3.75 -4.86
C PHE A 273 16.25 -4.76 -5.30
N THR A 274 15.95 -5.59 -6.30
CA THR A 274 16.89 -6.56 -6.89
C THR A 274 18.03 -5.83 -7.61
N TYR A 275 17.72 -4.78 -8.37
CA TYR A 275 18.73 -3.93 -9.02
C TYR A 275 19.70 -3.32 -8.00
N LEU A 276 19.17 -2.79 -6.91
CA LEU A 276 20.00 -2.23 -5.84
C LEU A 276 20.94 -3.31 -5.25
N ASP A 277 20.44 -4.54 -5.09
CA ASP A 277 21.17 -5.66 -4.51
C ASP A 277 22.30 -6.19 -5.41
N LEU A 278 21.99 -6.42 -6.69
CA LEU A 278 22.92 -7.05 -7.63
C LEU A 278 24.15 -6.17 -7.92
N TRP A 279 23.94 -4.86 -8.06
CA TRP A 279 24.94 -4.00 -8.68
C TRP A 279 25.74 -3.15 -7.70
N PHE A 280 25.28 -2.93 -6.46
CA PHE A 280 25.88 -1.94 -5.55
C PHE A 280 26.45 -2.51 -4.25
N SER A 281 27.45 -1.80 -3.69
CA SER A 281 28.06 -2.13 -2.40
C SER A 281 27.07 -1.95 -1.23
N VAL A 282 27.32 -2.62 -0.09
CA VAL A 282 26.45 -2.56 1.11
C VAL A 282 26.18 -1.11 1.54
N ARG A 283 27.21 -0.25 1.58
CA ARG A 283 27.05 1.15 2.00
C ARG A 283 26.28 1.99 0.98
N VAL A 284 26.41 1.70 -0.31
CA VAL A 284 25.59 2.36 -1.35
C VAL A 284 24.13 1.94 -1.23
N ARG A 285 23.85 0.65 -1.00
CA ARG A 285 22.48 0.17 -0.76
C ARG A 285 21.86 0.90 0.42
N ALA A 286 22.63 1.06 1.51
CA ALA A 286 22.19 1.80 2.69
C ALA A 286 21.87 3.28 2.43
N LEU A 287 22.72 3.96 1.65
CA LEU A 287 22.47 5.32 1.21
C LEU A 287 21.21 5.39 0.33
N GLY A 288 21.06 4.43 -0.58
CA GLY A 288 19.91 4.26 -1.45
C GLY A 288 18.61 4.15 -0.66
N SER A 289 18.53 3.26 0.33
CA SER A 289 17.33 3.07 1.16
C SER A 289 16.89 4.36 1.85
N PHE A 290 17.83 5.16 2.34
CA PHE A 290 17.54 6.42 3.04
C PHE A 290 17.08 7.51 2.07
N LEU A 291 17.86 7.79 1.02
CA LEU A 291 17.56 8.84 0.05
C LEU A 291 16.29 8.56 -0.75
N SER A 292 16.04 7.29 -1.09
CA SER A 292 14.86 6.90 -1.86
C SER A 292 13.57 7.10 -1.05
N GLY A 293 13.59 6.85 0.26
CA GLY A 293 12.47 7.15 1.16
C GLY A 293 12.16 8.65 1.25
N VAL A 294 13.18 9.50 1.37
CA VAL A 294 13.03 10.96 1.37
C VAL A 294 12.45 11.45 0.04
N LEU A 295 13.01 10.96 -1.07
CA LEU A 295 12.58 11.35 -2.41
C LEU A 295 11.13 10.92 -2.69
N ALA A 296 10.76 9.68 -2.32
CA ALA A 296 9.39 9.20 -2.41
C ALA A 296 8.42 10.10 -1.64
N LEU A 297 8.77 10.46 -0.40
CA LEU A 297 7.94 11.37 0.40
C LEU A 297 7.72 12.71 -0.30
N VAL A 298 8.78 13.34 -0.80
CA VAL A 298 8.70 14.66 -1.47
C VAL A 298 7.88 14.56 -2.76
N CYS A 299 8.23 13.63 -3.66
CA CYS A 299 7.54 13.46 -4.94
C CYS A 299 6.06 13.10 -4.76
N GLY A 300 5.75 12.23 -3.80
CA GLY A 300 4.38 11.84 -3.47
C GLY A 300 3.53 13.02 -2.99
N ASN A 301 4.07 13.87 -2.11
CA ASN A 301 3.36 15.06 -1.63
C ASN A 301 3.13 16.09 -2.75
N VAL A 302 4.13 16.31 -3.63
CA VAL A 302 3.99 17.25 -4.76
C VAL A 302 2.89 16.79 -5.71
N LEU A 303 2.88 15.52 -6.11
CA LEU A 303 1.84 14.99 -6.98
C LEU A 303 0.48 14.97 -6.30
N GLY A 304 0.41 14.59 -5.02
CA GLY A 304 -0.81 14.63 -4.23
C GLY A 304 -1.43 16.04 -4.19
N ALA A 305 -0.62 17.05 -3.90
CA ALA A 305 -1.05 18.45 -3.91
C ALA A 305 -1.59 18.90 -5.28
N PHE A 306 -0.99 18.44 -6.38
CA PHE A 306 -1.51 18.68 -7.73
C PHE A 306 -2.85 17.96 -7.96
N LEU A 307 -2.95 16.68 -7.61
CA LEU A 307 -4.15 15.87 -7.80
C LEU A 307 -5.34 16.35 -6.94
N ASP A 308 -5.08 16.91 -5.77
CA ASP A 308 -6.12 17.43 -4.87
C ASP A 308 -6.48 18.91 -5.13
N SER A 309 -5.82 19.57 -6.08
CA SER A 309 -6.05 20.99 -6.39
C SER A 309 -7.36 21.26 -7.18
N THR A 310 -8.49 20.76 -6.67
CA THR A 310 -9.84 20.86 -7.26
C THR A 310 -10.28 22.29 -7.57
N LYS A 311 -9.85 23.27 -6.76
CA LYS A 311 -10.17 24.70 -6.95
C LYS A 311 -9.40 25.35 -8.10
N ARG A 312 -8.25 24.80 -8.50
CA ARG A 312 -7.37 25.38 -9.53
C ARG A 312 -7.48 24.67 -10.87
N PHE A 313 -7.68 23.35 -10.86
CA PHE A 313 -7.70 22.54 -12.06
C PHE A 313 -8.90 21.58 -12.07
N GLY A 314 -9.62 21.53 -13.19
CA GLY A 314 -10.69 20.56 -13.41
C GLY A 314 -10.16 19.12 -13.44
N LEU A 315 -11.03 18.15 -13.17
CA LEU A 315 -10.68 16.71 -13.13
C LEU A 315 -9.95 16.26 -14.41
N LYS A 316 -10.42 16.73 -15.57
CA LYS A 316 -9.82 16.45 -16.89
C LYS A 316 -8.34 16.86 -16.98
N THR A 317 -7.98 18.03 -16.47
CA THR A 317 -6.60 18.54 -16.53
C THR A 317 -5.71 17.81 -15.54
N ARG A 318 -6.22 17.56 -14.32
CA ARG A 318 -5.49 16.82 -13.28
C ARG A 318 -5.19 15.39 -13.72
N SER A 319 -6.21 14.66 -14.18
CA SER A 319 -6.07 13.25 -14.56
C SER A 319 -5.15 13.05 -15.77
N ARG A 320 -5.34 13.85 -16.84
CA ARG A 320 -4.54 13.74 -18.06
C ARG A 320 -3.13 14.30 -17.88
N GLY A 321 -2.99 15.42 -17.17
CA GLY A 321 -1.69 16.00 -16.85
C GLY A 321 -0.83 15.02 -16.05
N ALA A 322 -1.39 14.44 -14.98
CA ALA A 322 -0.69 13.43 -14.19
C ALA A 322 -0.36 12.19 -15.04
N PHE A 323 -1.28 11.70 -15.88
CA PHE A 323 -1.02 10.57 -16.76
C PHE A 323 0.19 10.81 -17.68
N PHE A 324 0.21 11.92 -18.42
CA PHE A 324 1.29 12.21 -19.37
C PHE A 324 2.62 12.48 -18.67
N VAL A 325 2.61 13.18 -17.54
CA VAL A 325 3.83 13.46 -16.78
C VAL A 325 4.39 12.17 -16.17
N VAL A 326 3.57 11.42 -15.42
CA VAL A 326 4.04 10.22 -14.71
C VAL A 326 4.47 9.14 -15.70
N LEU A 327 3.65 8.82 -16.70
CA LEU A 327 3.96 7.73 -17.62
C LEU A 327 5.01 8.15 -18.67
N GLY A 328 5.06 9.43 -19.05
CA GLY A 328 6.09 9.97 -19.93
C GLY A 328 7.48 9.92 -19.29
N LEU A 329 7.59 10.35 -18.02
CA LEU A 329 8.84 10.24 -17.27
C LEU A 329 9.27 8.79 -17.09
N GLN A 330 8.33 7.88 -16.77
CA GLN A 330 8.62 6.45 -16.68
C GLN A 330 9.17 5.87 -17.98
N GLY A 331 8.61 6.25 -19.13
CA GLY A 331 9.14 5.80 -20.42
C GLY A 331 10.62 6.15 -20.57
N GLY A 332 11.01 7.39 -20.25
CA GLY A 332 12.40 7.82 -20.27
C GLY A 332 13.29 7.04 -19.30
N TRP A 333 12.81 6.79 -18.08
CA TRP A 333 13.55 6.01 -17.08
C TRP A 333 13.68 4.53 -17.45
N TRP A 334 12.68 3.92 -18.08
CA TRP A 334 12.78 2.53 -18.55
C TRP A 334 13.75 2.37 -19.72
N VAL A 335 13.81 3.35 -20.62
CA VAL A 335 14.84 3.40 -21.66
C VAL A 335 16.23 3.50 -21.03
N TRP A 336 16.41 4.45 -20.10
CA TRP A 336 17.68 4.61 -19.38
C TRP A 336 18.08 3.34 -18.64
N ALA A 337 17.12 2.71 -17.96
CA ALA A 337 17.34 1.48 -17.25
C ALA A 337 17.77 0.33 -18.12
N THR A 338 17.08 0.13 -19.25
CA THR A 338 17.41 -0.89 -20.24
C THR A 338 18.87 -0.76 -20.65
N VAL A 339 19.35 0.46 -20.93
CA VAL A 339 20.75 0.72 -21.27
C VAL A 339 21.69 0.35 -20.12
N VAL A 340 21.40 0.82 -18.90
CA VAL A 340 22.29 0.63 -17.74
C VAL A 340 22.36 -0.83 -17.29
N THR A 341 21.23 -1.54 -17.20
CA THR A 341 21.19 -2.94 -16.77
C THR A 341 21.83 -3.87 -17.80
N THR A 342 21.63 -3.61 -19.10
CA THR A 342 22.34 -4.30 -20.18
C THR A 342 23.84 -4.12 -20.04
N GLN A 343 24.29 -2.87 -19.84
CA GLN A 343 25.70 -2.54 -19.74
C GLN A 343 26.33 -3.24 -18.53
N TYR A 344 25.72 -3.15 -17.36
CA TYR A 344 26.24 -3.76 -16.13
C TYR A 344 26.32 -5.28 -16.23
N THR A 345 25.34 -5.90 -16.88
CA THR A 345 25.31 -7.34 -17.10
C THR A 345 26.40 -7.79 -18.07
N ASN A 346 26.58 -7.08 -19.18
CA ASN A 346 27.61 -7.41 -20.18
C ASN A 346 29.03 -7.19 -19.64
N GLU A 347 29.22 -6.16 -18.81
CA GLU A 347 30.51 -5.85 -18.18
C GLU A 347 30.78 -6.70 -16.92
N GLY A 348 29.81 -7.49 -16.45
CA GLY A 348 29.93 -8.30 -15.24
C GLY A 348 30.20 -7.49 -13.97
N ARG A 349 29.69 -6.25 -13.89
CA ARG A 349 29.91 -5.39 -12.72
C ARG A 349 29.20 -5.96 -11.49
N SER A 350 29.75 -5.75 -10.31
CA SER A 350 29.05 -6.02 -9.05
C SER A 350 29.67 -5.19 -7.94
N GLY A 351 28.90 -4.92 -6.87
CA GLY A 351 29.42 -4.21 -5.70
C GLY A 351 29.89 -2.76 -5.98
N ILE A 352 29.32 -2.07 -6.97
CA ILE A 352 29.67 -0.70 -7.33
C ILE A 352 29.52 0.21 -6.12
N ASP A 353 30.58 0.94 -5.80
CA ASP A 353 30.65 1.85 -4.69
C ASP A 353 30.55 3.32 -5.12
N TRP A 354 30.24 4.24 -4.20
CA TRP A 354 30.10 5.67 -4.52
C TRP A 354 31.41 6.35 -4.95
N VAL A 355 32.56 5.70 -4.76
CA VAL A 355 33.86 6.16 -5.26
C VAL A 355 34.16 5.65 -6.68
N ASP A 356 33.38 4.70 -7.19
CA ASP A 356 33.67 4.02 -8.45
C ASP A 356 33.10 4.76 -9.67
N GLU A 357 33.80 4.64 -10.79
CA GLU A 357 33.34 5.18 -12.07
C GLU A 357 32.06 4.47 -12.54
N GLY A 358 31.01 5.26 -12.81
CA GLY A 358 29.70 4.75 -13.19
C GLY A 358 28.73 4.58 -12.03
N PHE A 359 29.12 4.88 -10.79
CA PHE A 359 28.19 4.96 -9.66
C PHE A 359 26.98 5.86 -9.95
N ALA A 360 27.25 7.12 -10.34
CA ALA A 360 26.21 8.14 -10.47
C ALA A 360 25.12 7.73 -11.49
N LYS A 361 25.51 7.14 -12.63
CA LYS A 361 24.53 6.74 -13.67
C LYS A 361 23.56 5.67 -13.17
N GLY A 362 24.01 4.70 -12.39
CA GLY A 362 23.15 3.63 -11.88
C GLY A 362 22.41 4.04 -10.60
N PHE A 363 23.08 4.78 -9.72
CA PHE A 363 22.49 5.18 -8.45
C PHE A 363 21.39 6.22 -8.62
N VAL A 364 21.57 7.21 -9.51
CA VAL A 364 20.52 8.18 -9.83
C VAL A 364 19.35 7.48 -10.52
N LEU A 365 19.61 6.49 -11.39
CA LEU A 365 18.55 5.66 -11.98
C LEU A 365 17.69 4.98 -10.91
N TYR A 366 18.32 4.35 -9.90
CA TYR A 366 17.60 3.76 -8.77
C TYR A 366 16.72 4.79 -8.04
N LEU A 367 17.25 5.99 -7.75
CA LEU A 367 16.48 7.04 -7.06
C LEU A 367 15.26 7.50 -7.88
N VAL A 368 15.44 7.77 -9.18
CA VAL A 368 14.32 8.20 -10.04
C VAL A 368 13.31 7.09 -10.27
N TRP A 369 13.73 5.83 -10.25
CA TRP A 369 12.82 4.69 -10.25
C TRP A 369 11.95 4.63 -9.01
N VAL A 370 12.52 4.79 -7.80
CA VAL A 370 11.72 4.82 -6.57
C VAL A 370 10.77 6.01 -6.56
N ALA A 371 11.23 7.18 -7.02
CA ALA A 371 10.36 8.34 -7.22
C ALA A 371 9.23 8.03 -8.21
N GLY A 372 9.55 7.39 -9.34
CA GLY A 372 8.59 7.00 -10.37
C GLY A 372 7.56 5.99 -9.91
N PHE A 373 7.98 5.01 -9.11
CA PHE A 373 7.10 4.07 -8.43
C PHE A 373 6.12 4.82 -7.53
N GLN A 374 6.62 5.73 -6.69
CA GLN A 374 5.77 6.50 -5.77
C GLN A 374 4.78 7.40 -6.50
N LEU A 375 5.21 8.08 -7.57
CA LEU A 375 4.35 8.91 -8.41
C LEU A 375 3.25 8.06 -9.08
N ASN A 376 3.61 6.89 -9.61
CA ASN A 376 2.63 5.96 -10.20
C ASN A 376 1.64 5.47 -9.16
N TYR A 377 2.13 5.12 -7.97
CA TYR A 377 1.31 4.61 -6.88
C TYR A 377 0.25 5.64 -6.49
N MET A 378 0.65 6.90 -6.26
CA MET A 378 -0.30 7.99 -5.98
C MET A 378 -1.28 8.23 -7.13
N PHE A 379 -0.81 8.18 -8.37
CA PHE A 379 -1.66 8.34 -9.55
C PHE A 379 -2.69 7.20 -9.68
N LEU A 380 -2.28 5.95 -9.42
CA LEU A 380 -3.16 4.78 -9.42
C LEU A 380 -4.28 4.91 -8.39
N TYR A 381 -3.95 5.30 -7.16
CA TYR A 381 -4.95 5.55 -6.11
C TYR A 381 -5.95 6.64 -6.53
N PHE A 382 -5.47 7.71 -7.18
CA PHE A 382 -6.33 8.74 -7.73
C PHE A 382 -7.25 8.20 -8.83
N VAL A 383 -6.73 7.43 -9.78
CA VAL A 383 -7.53 6.83 -10.87
C VAL A 383 -8.60 5.90 -10.30
N VAL A 384 -8.19 4.95 -9.46
CA VAL A 384 -9.09 3.96 -8.85
C VAL A 384 -10.13 4.63 -7.94
N GLY A 385 -9.73 5.62 -7.16
CA GLY A 385 -10.65 6.39 -6.31
C GLY A 385 -11.75 7.11 -7.09
N ASN A 386 -11.45 7.54 -8.32
CA ASN A 386 -12.44 8.17 -9.22
C ASN A 386 -13.33 7.16 -9.97
N LEU A 387 -13.06 5.85 -9.91
CA LEU A 387 -13.90 4.82 -10.53
C LEU A 387 -15.06 4.35 -9.64
N ALA A 388 -14.91 4.45 -8.32
CA ALA A 388 -15.93 4.08 -7.36
C ALA A 388 -17.13 5.05 -7.42
N ALA A 389 -18.36 4.51 -7.39
CA ALA A 389 -19.59 5.30 -7.42
C ALA A 389 -20.04 5.76 -6.02
N ASP A 390 -19.93 4.88 -5.03
CA ASP A 390 -20.35 5.12 -3.65
C ASP A 390 -19.22 4.75 -2.65
N GLU A 391 -19.45 4.99 -1.36
CA GLU A 391 -18.48 4.71 -0.30
C GLU A 391 -18.17 3.21 -0.14
N GLU A 392 -19.16 2.33 -0.30
CA GLU A 392 -18.94 0.89 -0.20
C GLU A 392 -18.08 0.39 -1.37
N GLU A 393 -18.30 0.95 -2.56
CA GLU A 393 -17.50 0.65 -3.73
C GLU A 393 -16.05 1.15 -3.58
N VAL A 394 -15.80 2.24 -2.85
CA VAL A 394 -14.43 2.68 -2.50
C VAL A 394 -13.71 1.60 -1.70
N VAL A 395 -14.38 1.00 -0.72
CA VAL A 395 -13.79 -0.07 0.10
C VAL A 395 -13.48 -1.29 -0.78
N ARG A 396 -14.46 -1.73 -1.59
CA ARG A 396 -14.30 -2.89 -2.48
C ARG A 396 -13.22 -2.67 -3.53
N ILE A 397 -13.17 -1.50 -4.16
CA ILE A 397 -12.18 -1.20 -5.20
C ILE A 397 -10.77 -1.07 -4.63
N SER A 398 -10.64 -0.54 -3.40
CA SER A 398 -9.36 -0.46 -2.69
C SER A 398 -8.83 -1.84 -2.32
N ALA A 399 -9.72 -2.75 -1.88
CA ALA A 399 -9.36 -4.14 -1.61
C ALA A 399 -8.96 -4.90 -2.89
N LEU A 400 -9.67 -4.69 -4.01
CA LEU A 400 -9.29 -5.24 -5.31
C LEU A 400 -7.94 -4.71 -5.79
N LEU A 401 -7.69 -3.41 -5.64
CA LEU A 401 -6.39 -2.81 -5.95
C LEU A 401 -5.29 -3.52 -5.15
N ARG A 402 -5.39 -3.59 -3.81
CA ARG A 402 -4.40 -4.26 -2.96
C ARG A 402 -4.19 -5.73 -3.32
N GLY A 403 -5.26 -6.47 -3.63
CA GLY A 403 -5.19 -7.87 -4.06
C GLY A 403 -4.43 -8.03 -5.37
N MET A 404 -4.70 -7.17 -6.36
CA MET A 404 -4.01 -7.18 -7.65
C MET A 404 -2.55 -6.73 -7.53
N GLU A 405 -2.28 -5.71 -6.71
CA GLU A 405 -0.91 -5.29 -6.38
C GLU A 405 -0.10 -6.48 -5.86
N SER A 406 -0.65 -7.21 -4.88
CA SER A 406 -0.02 -8.38 -4.26
C SER A 406 0.20 -9.52 -5.26
N ALA A 407 -0.78 -9.82 -6.12
CA ALA A 407 -0.65 -10.88 -7.13
C ALA A 407 0.49 -10.58 -8.11
N VAL A 408 0.63 -9.32 -8.53
CA VAL A 408 1.70 -8.90 -9.43
C VAL A 408 3.05 -8.88 -8.73
N GLN A 409 3.12 -8.40 -7.48
CA GLN A 409 4.34 -8.45 -6.68
C GLN A 409 4.83 -9.89 -6.51
N ALA A 410 3.91 -10.84 -6.25
CA ALA A 410 4.26 -12.26 -6.16
C ALA A 410 4.94 -12.78 -7.43
N VAL A 411 4.40 -12.42 -8.61
CA VAL A 411 5.00 -12.77 -9.90
C VAL A 411 6.34 -12.05 -10.11
N SER A 412 6.43 -10.76 -9.77
CA SER A 412 7.65 -9.96 -9.97
C SER A 412 8.82 -10.45 -9.12
N TYR A 413 8.60 -10.69 -7.83
CA TYR A 413 9.61 -11.30 -6.96
C TYR A 413 9.90 -12.75 -7.37
N GLY A 414 8.88 -13.52 -7.77
CA GLY A 414 9.09 -14.89 -8.26
C GLY A 414 10.00 -14.93 -9.49
N LEU A 415 9.80 -14.03 -10.44
CA LEU A 415 10.69 -13.89 -11.60
C LEU A 415 12.06 -13.34 -11.19
N SER A 416 12.13 -12.37 -10.28
CA SER A 416 13.41 -11.81 -9.80
C SER A 416 14.28 -12.84 -9.06
N SER A 417 13.69 -13.92 -8.55
CA SER A 417 14.45 -15.06 -8.01
C SER A 417 15.26 -15.85 -9.07
N VAL A 418 15.03 -15.60 -10.36
CA VAL A 418 15.75 -16.22 -11.49
C VAL A 418 16.81 -15.26 -12.02
N GLY A 419 18.09 -15.65 -12.01
CA GLY A 419 19.23 -14.76 -12.32
C GLY A 419 19.13 -13.91 -13.59
N ILE A 420 18.64 -14.45 -14.71
CA ILE A 420 18.47 -13.67 -15.95
C ILE A 420 17.36 -12.62 -15.84
N MET A 421 16.30 -12.94 -15.11
CA MET A 421 15.20 -12.03 -14.84
C MET A 421 15.61 -10.96 -13.81
N ALA A 422 16.39 -11.34 -12.80
CA ALA A 422 16.94 -10.43 -11.80
C ALA A 422 17.85 -9.36 -12.44
N SER A 423 18.72 -9.77 -13.36
CA SER A 423 19.75 -8.91 -13.96
C SER A 423 19.18 -7.96 -15.03
N VAL A 424 18.48 -8.49 -16.03
CA VAL A 424 17.98 -7.70 -17.18
C VAL A 424 16.52 -7.97 -17.52
N GLY A 425 16.07 -9.23 -17.41
CA GLY A 425 14.77 -9.65 -17.92
C GLY A 425 13.59 -8.95 -17.24
N GLY A 426 13.69 -8.69 -15.94
CA GLY A 426 12.67 -7.96 -15.18
C GLY A 426 12.55 -6.50 -15.61
N THR A 427 13.67 -5.86 -15.96
CA THR A 427 13.67 -4.49 -16.50
C THR A 427 12.96 -4.45 -17.86
N TYR A 428 13.29 -5.37 -18.77
CA TYR A 428 12.69 -5.42 -20.10
C TYR A 428 11.21 -5.79 -20.07
N LEU A 429 10.86 -6.78 -19.24
CA LEU A 429 9.47 -7.19 -19.07
C LEU A 429 8.64 -6.03 -18.53
N ASN A 430 9.13 -5.32 -17.52
CA ASN A 430 8.39 -4.20 -16.97
C ASN A 430 8.28 -3.02 -17.94
N PHE A 431 9.31 -2.78 -18.76
CA PHE A 431 9.22 -1.80 -19.84
C PHE A 431 8.15 -2.19 -20.88
N GLY A 432 8.05 -3.48 -21.21
CA GLY A 432 6.96 -4.02 -22.04
C GLY A 432 5.59 -3.83 -21.39
N LEU A 433 5.46 -4.14 -20.09
CA LEU A 433 4.23 -3.94 -19.32
C LEU A 433 3.82 -2.46 -19.28
N TRP A 434 4.78 -1.55 -19.11
CA TRP A 434 4.55 -0.11 -19.20
C TRP A 434 3.93 0.25 -20.56
N GLY A 435 4.52 -0.21 -21.67
CA GLY A 435 4.00 0.04 -23.02
C GLY A 435 2.59 -0.52 -23.24
N ILE A 436 2.34 -1.75 -22.80
CA ILE A 436 1.02 -2.41 -22.86
C ILE A 436 0.00 -1.63 -22.04
N SER A 437 0.40 -1.04 -20.90
CA SER A 437 -0.52 -0.33 -20.00
C SER A 437 -1.04 0.99 -20.55
N LEU A 438 -0.30 1.65 -21.46
CA LEU A 438 -0.60 3.00 -21.91
C LEU A 438 -2.00 3.12 -22.54
N LEU A 439 -2.31 2.22 -23.48
CA LEU A 439 -3.56 2.28 -24.23
C LEU A 439 -4.79 1.94 -23.36
N PRO A 440 -4.83 0.79 -22.65
CA PRO A 440 -5.93 0.47 -21.74
C PRO A 440 -6.16 1.55 -20.68
N ALA A 441 -5.08 2.08 -20.08
CA ALA A 441 -5.17 3.16 -19.10
C ALA A 441 -5.76 4.43 -19.70
N TRP A 442 -5.29 4.83 -20.89
CA TRP A 442 -5.79 6.02 -21.56
C TRP A 442 -7.28 5.95 -21.91
N LEU A 443 -7.78 4.77 -22.29
CA LEU A 443 -9.20 4.56 -22.60
C LEU A 443 -10.11 4.89 -21.42
N VAL A 444 -9.63 4.70 -20.18
CA VAL A 444 -10.32 5.04 -18.94
C VAL A 444 -10.06 6.50 -18.58
N ILE A 445 -8.80 6.92 -18.53
CA ILE A 445 -8.41 8.26 -18.05
C ILE A 445 -9.00 9.38 -18.91
N ARG A 446 -9.14 9.17 -20.23
CA ARG A 446 -9.76 10.16 -21.12
C ARG A 446 -11.23 10.45 -20.79
N GLN A 447 -11.91 9.54 -20.10
CA GLN A 447 -13.32 9.66 -19.70
C GLN A 447 -13.51 10.55 -18.47
N PHE A 448 -12.46 10.72 -17.66
CA PHE A 448 -12.52 11.59 -16.47
C PHE A 448 -12.75 13.06 -16.85
N GLY A 449 -13.76 13.66 -16.24
CA GLY A 449 -14.23 15.01 -16.54
C GLY A 449 -14.96 15.13 -17.89
N VAL A 450 -15.42 14.01 -18.46
CA VAL A 450 -16.26 13.98 -19.68
C VAL A 450 -17.50 13.12 -19.46
N SER A 451 -17.32 11.80 -19.30
CA SER A 451 -18.42 10.85 -19.01
C SER A 451 -18.35 10.31 -17.58
N LEU A 452 -17.17 10.34 -16.97
CA LEU A 452 -16.96 10.10 -15.55
C LEU A 452 -16.78 11.46 -14.89
N GLU A 453 -17.86 12.01 -14.35
CA GLU A 453 -17.82 13.21 -13.52
C GLU A 453 -16.96 12.99 -12.27
N ASP A 454 -16.61 14.06 -11.55
CA ASP A 454 -15.81 13.98 -10.33
C ASP A 454 -16.62 13.36 -9.19
N ARG A 455 -16.77 12.03 -9.24
CA ARG A 455 -17.50 11.22 -8.26
C ARG A 455 -16.91 11.37 -6.86
N LYS A 456 -15.61 11.68 -6.75
CA LYS A 456 -14.99 12.01 -5.45
C LYS A 456 -15.59 13.31 -4.90
N VAL A 457 -15.61 14.38 -5.68
CA VAL A 457 -16.23 15.66 -5.24
C VAL A 457 -17.74 15.52 -5.03
N ALA A 458 -18.46 14.78 -5.88
CA ALA A 458 -19.90 14.55 -5.72
C ALA A 458 -20.23 13.80 -4.42
N ARG A 459 -19.38 12.85 -4.01
CA ARG A 459 -19.51 12.15 -2.71
C ARG A 459 -19.12 13.03 -1.53
N ASP A 460 -17.99 13.72 -1.63
CA ASP A 460 -17.41 14.49 -0.51
C ASP A 460 -18.16 15.80 -0.23
N TYR A 461 -18.83 16.38 -1.24
CA TYR A 461 -19.44 17.73 -1.16
C TYR A 461 -20.90 17.80 -1.62
N GLY A 462 -21.60 16.65 -1.66
CA GLY A 462 -23.01 16.49 -2.05
C GLY A 462 -23.76 17.78 -2.39
N ARG A 463 -23.98 18.04 -3.67
CA ARG A 463 -25.17 18.78 -4.08
C ARG A 463 -26.21 17.72 -4.40
N ASP A 464 -27.22 17.66 -3.55
CA ASP A 464 -28.49 16.99 -3.82
C ASP A 464 -29.04 17.36 -5.21
#